data_AF-X1NHW7-F1
#
_entry.id   AF-X1NHW7-F1
#
_cell.length_a   1.000
_cell.length_b   1.000
_cell.length_c   1.000
_cell.angle_alpha   90.00
_cell.angle_beta   90.00
_cell.angle_gamma   90.00
#
_symmetry.space_group_name_H-M   'P 1'
#
loop_
_entity.id
_entity.type
_entity.pdbx_description
1 polymer ?
#
loop_
_entity_poly.entity_id
_entity_poly.type
_entity_poly.pdbx_seq_one_letter_code
_entity_poly.pdbx_strand_id
1 'polypeptide(L)'
;DLQEVKSEFKKGLERSGLPILDEATISVNNIDGYDILSGTPTWKLRQVVFFANGTAYIFKYSSQEEFYRMYEETFNNVINSFVVK
;
A
#
# COMPACT_ATOMS: atom_id res chain seq x y z
N ASP A 1 -11.81 -0.96 -11.60
CA ASP A 1 -10.79 -2.04 -11.80
C ASP A 1 -9.50 -1.66 -11.04
N LEU A 2 -8.41 -2.44 -11.08
CA LEU A 2 -7.17 -2.10 -10.35
C LEU A 2 -6.54 -0.77 -10.81
N GLN A 3 -6.68 -0.39 -12.08
CA GLN A 3 -6.15 0.88 -12.60
C GLN A 3 -6.91 2.07 -12.03
N GLU A 4 -8.23 1.97 -11.96
CA GLU A 4 -9.10 2.97 -11.32
C GLU A 4 -8.73 3.15 -9.84
N VAL A 5 -8.59 2.04 -9.10
CA VAL A 5 -8.20 2.06 -7.68
C VAL A 5 -6.82 2.72 -7.49
N LYS A 6 -5.84 2.37 -8.34
CA LYS A 6 -4.52 3.00 -8.37
C LYS A 6 -4.64 4.51 -8.60
N SER A 7 -5.44 4.93 -9.58
CA SER A 7 -5.64 6.35 -9.89
C SER A 7 -6.19 7.13 -8.70
N GLU A 8 -7.21 6.60 -8.03
CA GLU A 8 -7.81 7.26 -6.86
C GLU A 8 -6.86 7.34 -5.66
N PHE A 9 -6.04 6.31 -5.44
CA PHE A 9 -5.01 6.34 -4.40
C PHE A 9 -3.95 7.41 -4.64
N LYS A 10 -3.46 7.52 -5.88
CA LYS A 10 -2.48 8.54 -6.25
C LYS A 10 -3.08 9.95 -6.10
N LYS A 11 -4.30 10.18 -6.58
CA LYS A 11 -5.01 11.45 -6.37
C LYS A 11 -5.18 11.79 -4.89
N GLY A 12 -5.50 10.80 -4.06
CA GLY A 12 -5.62 10.97 -2.61
C GLY A 12 -4.30 11.41 -1.96
N LEU A 13 -3.19 10.79 -2.36
CA LEU A 13 -1.85 11.14 -1.89
C LEU A 13 -1.39 12.52 -2.40
N GLU A 14 -1.62 12.83 -3.68
CA GLU A 14 -1.33 14.15 -4.26
C GLU A 14 -2.06 15.26 -3.50
N ARG A 15 -3.34 15.07 -3.15
CA ARG A 15 -4.11 16.02 -2.34
C ARG A 15 -3.57 16.19 -0.92
N SER A 16 -2.95 15.16 -0.36
CA SER A 16 -2.35 15.22 0.97
C SER A 16 -1.02 16.00 1.00
N GLY A 17 -0.42 16.25 -0.17
CA GLY A 17 0.91 16.87 -0.28
C GLY A 17 2.06 15.97 0.18
N LEU A 18 1.79 14.69 0.49
CA LEU A 18 2.81 13.73 0.87
C LEU A 18 3.61 13.26 -0.36
N PRO A 19 4.96 13.36 -0.33
CA PRO A 19 5.78 12.81 -1.39
C PRO A 19 5.59 11.30 -1.53
N ILE A 20 5.44 10.83 -2.78
CA ILE A 20 5.54 9.41 -3.13
C ILE A 20 7.02 9.06 -3.18
N LEU A 21 7.41 8.01 -2.46
CA LEU A 21 8.79 7.55 -2.33
C LEU A 21 9.05 6.33 -3.20
N ASP A 22 8.07 5.42 -3.27
CA ASP A 22 8.12 4.22 -4.11
C ASP A 22 6.69 3.77 -4.47
N GLU A 23 6.56 3.09 -5.61
CA GLU A 23 5.31 2.45 -6.02
C GLU A 23 5.55 1.23 -6.90
N ALA A 24 4.74 0.19 -6.73
CA ALA A 24 4.82 -1.02 -7.53
C ALA A 24 3.44 -1.65 -7.75
N THR A 25 3.23 -2.21 -8.94
CA THR A 25 2.18 -3.22 -9.12
C THR A 25 2.73 -4.54 -8.58
N ILE A 26 1.96 -5.20 -7.71
CA ILE A 26 2.34 -6.46 -7.08
C ILE A 26 1.31 -7.54 -7.42
N SER A 27 1.68 -8.81 -7.26
CA SER A 27 0.74 -9.92 -7.32
C SER A 27 1.04 -10.87 -6.17
N VAL A 28 0.05 -11.13 -5.33
CA VAL A 28 0.17 -11.99 -4.15
C VAL A 28 -0.95 -13.00 -4.20
N ASN A 29 -0.61 -14.29 -4.10
CA ASN A 29 -1.59 -15.39 -4.12
C ASN A 29 -2.59 -15.30 -5.30
N ASN A 30 -2.10 -14.93 -6.49
CA ASN A 30 -2.86 -14.71 -7.73
C ASN A 30 -3.86 -13.53 -7.68
N ILE A 31 -3.66 -12.59 -6.77
CA ILE A 31 -4.44 -11.35 -6.68
C ILE A 31 -3.53 -10.18 -7.02
N ASP A 32 -3.87 -9.48 -8.09
CA ASP A 32 -3.15 -8.28 -8.49
C ASP A 32 -3.46 -7.13 -7.53
N GLY A 33 -2.42 -6.36 -7.23
CA GLY A 33 -2.50 -5.25 -6.31
C GLY A 33 -1.53 -4.14 -6.66
N TYR A 34 -1.58 -3.09 -5.85
CA TYR A 34 -0.77 -1.91 -5.97
C TYR A 34 -0.25 -1.51 -4.59
N ASP A 35 1.07 -1.39 -4.49
CA ASP A 35 1.79 -0.98 -3.29
C ASP A 35 2.35 0.43 -3.51
N ILE A 36 2.11 1.32 -2.55
CA ILE A 36 2.62 2.69 -2.59
C ILE A 36 3.15 3.10 -1.23
N LEU A 37 4.40 3.56 -1.24
CA LEU A 37 5.07 4.16 -0.10
C LEU A 37 5.13 5.68 -0.29
N SER A 38 4.69 6.40 0.73
CA SER A 38 4.72 7.86 0.79
C SER A 38 5.21 8.32 2.15
N GLY A 39 5.64 9.58 2.23
CA GLY A 39 5.98 10.20 3.51
C GLY A 39 7.15 11.16 3.45
N THR A 40 7.71 11.42 4.62
CA THR A 40 8.82 12.36 4.86
C THR A 40 10.00 11.60 5.46
N PRO A 41 11.14 12.26 5.76
CA PRO A 41 12.24 11.61 6.46
C PRO A 41 11.90 11.12 7.88
N THR A 42 10.90 11.69 8.54
CA THR A 42 10.54 11.36 9.93
C THR A 42 9.32 10.45 10.05
N TRP A 43 8.58 10.25 8.95
CA TRP A 43 7.31 9.53 8.97
C TRP A 43 7.03 8.84 7.63
N LYS A 44 6.46 7.66 7.69
CA LYS A 44 6.13 6.84 6.52
C LYS A 44 4.67 6.41 6.54
N LEU A 45 4.14 6.22 5.34
CA LEU A 45 2.85 5.65 5.05
C LEU A 45 2.99 4.70 3.87
N ARG A 46 2.78 3.41 4.13
CA ARG A 46 2.63 2.40 3.10
C ARG A 46 1.17 2.00 2.97
N GLN A 47 0.68 1.95 1.74
CA GLN A 47 -0.66 1.48 1.44
C GLN A 47 -0.56 0.40 0.37
N VAL A 48 -1.20 -0.73 0.64
CA VAL A 48 -1.30 -1.83 -0.32
C VAL A 48 -2.77 -2.08 -0.59
N VAL A 49 -3.13 -2.13 -1.86
CA VAL A 49 -4.50 -2.42 -2.28
C VAL A 49 -4.54 -3.60 -3.22
N PHE A 50 -5.42 -4.54 -2.93
CA PHE A 50 -5.72 -5.68 -3.79
C PHE A 50 -7.13 -5.51 -4.36
N PHE A 51 -7.33 -5.88 -5.62
CA PHE A 51 -8.66 -5.85 -6.24
C PHE A 51 -9.09 -7.26 -6.63
N ALA A 52 -10.11 -7.78 -5.96
CA ALA A 52 -10.65 -9.11 -6.21
C ALA A 52 -12.18 -9.10 -6.11
N ASN A 53 -12.85 -9.80 -7.01
CA ASN A 53 -14.31 -9.96 -7.01
C ASN A 53 -15.07 -8.63 -6.92
N GLY A 54 -14.60 -7.59 -7.62
CA GLY A 54 -15.21 -6.26 -7.61
C GLY A 54 -14.99 -5.44 -6.34
N THR A 55 -14.17 -5.93 -5.40
CA THR A 55 -13.91 -5.30 -4.10
C THR A 55 -12.44 -4.90 -3.97
N ALA A 56 -12.19 -3.70 -3.45
CA ALA A 56 -10.86 -3.22 -3.11
C ALA A 56 -10.55 -3.51 -1.63
N TYR A 57 -9.50 -4.27 -1.36
CA TYR A 57 -9.02 -4.59 -0.02
C TYR A 57 -7.79 -3.75 0.28
N ILE A 58 -7.90 -2.85 1.25
CA ILE A 58 -6.89 -1.82 1.51
C ILE A 58 -6.22 -2.10 2.85
N PHE A 59 -4.90 -2.26 2.81
CA PHE A 59 -4.04 -2.37 3.97
C PHE A 59 -3.22 -1.10 4.09
N LYS A 60 -3.19 -0.53 5.30
CA LYS A 60 -2.49 0.72 5.56
C LYS A 60 -1.59 0.57 6.78
N TYR A 61 -0.33 0.94 6.62
CA TYR A 61 0.64 1.00 7.69
C TYR A 61 1.28 2.40 7.72
N SER A 62 1.30 3.00 8.91
CA SER A 62 1.89 4.32 9.10
C SER A 62 2.58 4.41 10.45
N SER A 63 3.78 4.99 10.46
CA SER A 63 4.55 5.19 11.68
C SER A 63 5.62 6.27 11.47
N GLN A 64 6.29 6.66 12.55
CA GLN A 64 7.57 7.35 12.45
C GLN A 64 8.62 6.45 11.78
N GLU A 65 9.63 7.03 11.14
CA GLU A 65 10.68 6.32 10.38
C GLU A 65 11.40 5.25 11.22
N GLU A 66 11.68 5.54 12.49
CA GLU A 66 12.37 4.62 13.40
C GLU A 66 11.59 3.33 13.65
N PHE A 67 10.25 3.43 13.70
CA PHE A 67 9.37 2.27 13.85
C PHE A 67 9.03 1.63 12.51
N TYR A 68 9.08 2.40 11.41
CA TYR A 68 8.73 1.91 10.08
C TYR A 68 9.57 0.70 9.70
N ARG A 69 10.90 0.84 9.84
CA ARG A 69 11.85 -0.22 9.55
C ARG A 69 11.70 -1.44 10.45
N MET A 70 11.29 -1.22 11.71
CA MET A 70 11.12 -2.29 12.68
C MET A 70 9.93 -3.21 12.34
N TYR A 71 8.84 -2.65 11.80
CA TYR A 71 7.62 -3.41 11.51
C TYR A 71 7.39 -3.67 10.02
N GLU A 72 8.28 -3.21 9.14
CA GLU A 72 8.18 -3.42 7.69
C GLU A 72 8.04 -4.90 7.32
N GLU A 73 8.86 -5.77 7.92
CA GLU A 73 8.78 -7.23 7.69
C GLU A 73 7.45 -7.80 8.20
N THR A 74 6.96 -7.33 9.36
CA THR A 74 5.66 -7.77 9.90
C THR A 74 4.53 -7.39 8.95
N PHE A 75 4.56 -6.17 8.41
CA PHE A 75 3.58 -5.72 7.44
C PHE A 75 3.68 -6.53 6.14
N ASN A 76 4.89 -6.80 5.62
CA ASN A 76 5.09 -7.68 4.47
C ASN A 76 4.48 -9.07 4.69
N ASN A 77 4.65 -9.65 5.87
CA ASN A 77 4.07 -10.95 6.20
C ASN A 77 2.54 -10.92 6.19
N VAL A 78 1.92 -9.84 6.68
CA VAL A 78 0.46 -9.64 6.60
C VAL A 78 0.00 -9.57 5.14
N ILE A 79 0.68 -8.76 4.32
CA ILE A 79 0.37 -8.59 2.89
C ILE A 79 0.53 -9.91 2.13
N ASN A 80 1.64 -10.62 2.31
CA ASN A 80 1.94 -11.87 1.62
C ASN A 80 1.01 -13.03 2.05
N SER A 81 0.39 -12.92 3.22
CA SER A 81 -0.60 -13.89 3.71
C SER A 81 -2.02 -13.60 3.24
N PHE A 82 -2.24 -12.51 2.48
CA PHE A 82 -3.56 -12.13 2.04
C PHE A 82 -4.14 -13.11 1.02
N VAL A 83 -5.35 -13.60 1.30
CA VAL A 83 -6.13 -14.48 0.43
C VAL A 83 -7.58 -14.04 0.47
N VAL A 84 -8.27 -14.14 -0.68
CA VAL A 84 -9.72 -13.97 -0.78
C VAL A 84 -10.33 -15.34 -1.04
N LYS A 85 -11.32 -15.72 -0.23
CA LYS A 85 -12.06 -16.97 -0.38
C LYS A 85 -13.29 -16.80 -1.26
#